data_AF-A0A1S3G3S8-F1
#
_entry.id   AF-A0A1S3G3S8-F1
#
_cell.length_a   1.000
_cell.length_b   1.000
_cell.length_c   1.000
_cell.angle_alpha   90.00
_cell.angle_beta   90.00
_cell.angle_gamma   90.00
#
_symmetry.space_group_name_H-M   'P 1'
#
loop_
_entity.id
_entity.type
_entity.pdbx_description
1 polymer ?
#
loop_
_entity_poly.entity_id
_entity_poly.type
_entity_poly.pdbx_seq_one_letter_code
_entity_poly.pdbx_strand_id
1 'polypeptide(L)'
;MGPGFAVFLAALAHCLLPARCCIICDRLVVTALKSLERDYLPGHLDTKHHKTFMKRVLDAVKDFKDLPLDETSFMGAIDEDTLEQASWSFLKDLKRITDSDVKGELFVKELFWMLHLQKDTFANYAIQFQKEVYCPNKCGTMLQVLIWCNECEKQVHACRKSYDCGEHSVKVHEMEDIILDCHLNWHHASQGLADYSFYRVGSCNSSKP
;
A
#
# COMPACT_ATOMS: atom_id res chain seq x y z
N MET A 1 21.87 5.17 -60.00
CA MET A 1 20.56 4.48 -59.96
C MET A 1 20.38 4.01 -58.53
N GLY A 2 19.38 4.56 -57.81
CA GLY A 2 19.11 4.27 -56.40
C GLY A 2 18.37 2.94 -56.19
N PRO A 3 17.55 2.78 -55.12
CA PRO A 3 17.40 3.62 -53.93
C PRO A 3 17.28 2.80 -52.60
N GLY A 4 17.25 3.52 -51.47
CA GLY A 4 16.41 3.16 -50.32
C GLY A 4 17.07 2.35 -49.19
N PHE A 5 17.27 2.97 -48.04
CA PHE A 5 16.45 2.70 -46.84
C PHE A 5 16.82 3.74 -45.77
N ALA A 6 16.03 4.81 -45.72
CA ALA A 6 15.98 5.66 -44.54
C ALA A 6 15.18 4.92 -43.47
N VAL A 7 15.82 4.48 -42.39
CA VAL A 7 15.11 4.02 -41.20
C VAL A 7 14.93 5.23 -40.29
N PHE A 8 13.78 5.89 -40.45
CA PHE A 8 13.16 6.67 -39.39
C PHE A 8 12.74 5.69 -38.29
N LEU A 9 13.35 5.80 -37.10
CA LEU A 9 12.74 5.32 -35.87
C LEU A 9 12.30 6.55 -35.07
N ALA A 10 11.11 7.01 -35.44
CA ALA A 10 10.35 7.94 -34.62
C ALA A 10 9.78 7.19 -33.40
N ALA A 11 9.92 7.85 -32.25
CA ALA A 11 9.02 7.83 -31.10
C ALA A 11 8.50 6.46 -30.62
N LEU A 12 9.19 5.88 -29.63
CA LEU A 12 8.46 5.21 -28.55
C LEU A 12 8.10 6.26 -27.52
N ALA A 13 6.80 6.57 -27.55
CA ALA A 13 5.92 7.04 -26.49
C ALA A 13 6.60 7.63 -25.25
N HIS A 14 6.15 8.82 -24.88
CA HIS A 14 6.20 9.30 -23.51
C HIS A 14 5.96 8.12 -22.55
N CYS A 15 6.98 7.71 -21.80
CA CYS A 15 6.76 7.22 -20.46
C CYS A 15 6.12 8.38 -19.70
N LEU A 16 4.80 8.52 -19.87
CA LEU A 16 3.97 9.12 -18.85
C LEU A 16 4.20 8.20 -17.64
N LEU A 17 5.17 8.58 -16.81
CA LEU A 17 5.37 8.05 -15.48
C LEU A 17 3.98 7.85 -14.89
N PRO A 18 3.62 6.62 -14.45
CA PRO A 18 2.33 6.37 -13.85
C PRO A 18 2.05 7.43 -12.80
N ALA A 19 0.83 7.97 -12.85
CA ALA A 19 0.42 8.98 -11.91
C ALA A 19 0.50 8.41 -10.49
N ARG A 20 1.30 9.09 -9.67
CA ARG A 20 1.74 8.72 -8.33
C ARG A 20 0.62 8.95 -7.30
N CYS A 21 0.08 7.94 -6.59
CA CYS A 21 -0.80 8.07 -5.39
C CYS A 21 -0.98 6.74 -4.63
N CYS A 22 -1.25 6.76 -3.32
CA CYS A 22 -1.62 5.55 -2.56
C CYS A 22 -3.05 5.07 -2.85
N ILE A 23 -4.08 5.86 -2.52
CA ILE A 23 -5.48 5.40 -2.62
C ILE A 23 -5.96 5.25 -4.07
N ILE A 24 -5.32 5.91 -5.04
CA ILE A 24 -5.65 5.74 -6.45
C ILE A 24 -5.26 4.36 -6.99
N CYS A 25 -4.39 3.63 -6.26
CA CYS A 25 -4.03 2.27 -6.63
C CYS A 25 -5.23 1.33 -6.56
N ASP A 26 -6.28 1.69 -5.82
CA ASP A 26 -7.55 0.98 -5.83
C ASP A 26 -8.37 1.35 -7.09
N ARG A 27 -8.73 0.33 -7.85
CA ARG A 27 -9.57 0.45 -9.05
C ARG A 27 -10.96 1.01 -8.73
N LEU A 28 -11.50 0.77 -7.54
CA LEU A 28 -12.79 1.28 -7.11
C LEU A 28 -12.74 2.81 -6.96
N VAL A 29 -11.67 3.35 -6.38
CA VAL A 29 -11.45 4.81 -6.27
C VAL A 29 -11.36 5.44 -7.66
N VAL A 30 -10.56 4.86 -8.56
CA VAL A 30 -10.45 5.35 -9.96
C VAL A 30 -11.81 5.32 -10.67
N THR A 31 -12.59 4.26 -10.46
CA THR A 31 -13.90 4.11 -11.09
C THR A 31 -14.89 5.15 -10.55
N ALA A 32 -14.90 5.39 -9.24
CA ALA A 32 -15.75 6.40 -8.63
C ALA A 32 -15.41 7.81 -9.11
N LEU A 33 -14.12 8.15 -9.24
CA LEU A 33 -13.70 9.45 -9.78
C LEU A 33 -14.11 9.65 -11.24
N LYS A 34 -14.06 8.58 -12.06
CA LYS A 34 -14.57 8.62 -13.45
C LYS A 34 -16.09 8.80 -13.49
N SER A 35 -16.82 8.14 -12.59
CA SER A 35 -18.28 8.30 -12.48
C SER A 35 -18.65 9.70 -11.97
N LEU A 36 -17.88 10.26 -11.04
CA LEU A 36 -18.05 11.66 -10.60
C LEU A 36 -17.98 12.61 -11.80
N GLU A 37 -16.96 12.47 -12.65
CA GLU A 37 -16.78 13.30 -13.84
C GLU A 37 -17.90 13.11 -14.87
N ARG A 38 -18.22 11.86 -15.21
CA ARG A 38 -19.14 11.56 -16.32
C ARG A 38 -20.61 11.67 -15.93
N ASP A 39 -20.96 11.23 -14.73
CA ASP A 39 -22.35 10.97 -14.34
C ASP A 39 -22.86 12.04 -13.35
N TYR A 40 -22.01 12.56 -12.46
CA TYR A 40 -22.44 13.55 -11.46
C TYR A 40 -22.23 15.00 -11.92
N LEU A 41 -21.04 15.38 -12.41
CA LEU A 41 -20.73 16.77 -12.77
C LEU A 41 -21.71 17.44 -13.75
N PRO A 42 -22.22 16.76 -14.80
CA PRO A 42 -23.15 17.39 -15.75
C PRO A 42 -24.40 18.01 -15.12
N GLY A 43 -24.89 17.44 -14.03
CA GLY A 43 -26.07 17.93 -13.31
C GLY A 43 -25.77 18.86 -12.13
N HIS A 44 -24.49 18.99 -11.73
CA HIS A 44 -24.13 19.56 -10.43
C HIS A 44 -23.10 20.69 -10.48
N LEU A 45 -22.43 20.89 -11.62
CA LEU A 45 -21.47 21.97 -11.83
C LEU A 45 -21.56 22.50 -13.26
N ASP A 46 -21.31 23.79 -13.47
CA ASP A 46 -21.28 24.38 -14.82
C ASP A 46 -20.17 23.71 -15.66
N THR A 47 -20.54 23.29 -16.87
CA THR A 47 -19.67 22.62 -17.87
C THR A 47 -18.33 23.33 -18.09
N LYS A 48 -18.29 24.66 -18.01
CA LYS A 48 -17.04 25.44 -18.16
C LYS A 48 -16.00 25.14 -17.08
N HIS A 49 -16.43 24.58 -15.95
CA HIS A 49 -15.57 24.28 -14.79
C HIS A 49 -15.16 22.81 -14.70
N HIS A 50 -15.82 21.88 -15.40
CA HIS A 50 -15.63 20.42 -15.23
C HIS A 50 -14.18 19.98 -15.33
N LYS A 51 -13.49 20.36 -16.42
CA LYS A 51 -12.10 19.94 -16.66
C LYS A 51 -11.14 20.46 -15.58
N THR A 52 -11.27 21.73 -15.21
CA THR A 52 -10.41 22.35 -14.18
C THR A 52 -10.70 21.78 -12.80
N PHE A 53 -11.98 21.52 -12.51
CA PHE A 53 -12.40 20.89 -11.27
C PHE A 53 -11.84 19.48 -11.12
N MET A 54 -12.04 18.61 -12.12
CA MET A 54 -11.54 17.24 -12.08
C MET A 54 -10.02 17.17 -12.02
N LYS A 55 -9.31 18.07 -12.72
CA LYS A 55 -7.87 18.18 -12.57
C LYS A 55 -7.47 18.41 -11.11
N ARG A 56 -8.10 19.38 -10.44
CA ARG A 56 -7.81 19.69 -9.02
C ARG A 56 -8.19 18.54 -8.09
N VAL A 57 -9.29 17.82 -8.35
CA VAL A 57 -9.68 16.63 -7.57
C VAL A 57 -8.64 15.53 -7.71
N LEU A 58 -8.23 15.22 -8.94
CA LEU A 58 -7.19 14.21 -9.20
C LEU A 58 -5.85 14.60 -8.58
N ASP A 59 -5.47 15.88 -8.64
CA ASP A 59 -4.25 16.37 -8.01
C ASP A 59 -4.32 16.26 -6.48
N ALA A 60 -5.48 16.56 -5.88
CA ALA A 60 -5.67 16.39 -4.43
C ALA A 60 -5.66 14.92 -3.99
N VAL A 61 -6.23 14.00 -4.79
CA VAL A 61 -6.14 12.55 -4.50
C VAL A 61 -4.71 12.04 -4.68
N LYS A 62 -3.96 12.58 -5.64
CA LYS A 62 -2.52 12.28 -5.82
C LYS A 62 -1.67 12.67 -4.63
N ASP A 63 -2.01 13.79 -4.02
CA ASP A 63 -1.33 14.35 -2.87
C ASP A 63 -1.48 13.49 -1.60
N PHE A 64 -2.29 12.43 -1.60
CA PHE A 64 -2.41 11.50 -0.46
C PHE A 64 -1.11 10.75 -0.16
N LYS A 65 -0.26 10.54 -1.16
CA LYS A 65 1.08 9.96 -0.94
C LYS A 65 2.07 10.96 -0.35
N ASP A 66 1.79 12.26 -0.46
CA ASP A 66 2.70 13.32 -0.05
C ASP A 66 2.45 13.62 1.43
N LEU A 67 2.83 12.64 2.24
CA LEU A 67 2.91 12.70 3.70
C LEU A 67 4.39 12.84 4.12
N PRO A 68 4.68 13.39 5.31
CA PRO A 68 6.04 13.42 5.83
C PRO A 68 6.61 12.01 5.88
N LEU A 69 7.72 11.81 5.14
CA LEU A 69 8.45 10.56 5.13
C LEU A 69 9.26 10.45 6.41
N ASP A 70 8.85 9.54 7.29
CA ASP A 70 9.52 9.23 8.54
C ASP A 70 9.27 7.76 8.89
N GLU A 71 10.28 7.10 9.46
CA GLU A 71 10.24 5.66 9.79
C GLU A 71 9.12 5.32 10.79
N THR A 72 8.62 6.31 11.53
CA THR A 72 7.53 6.15 12.50
C THR A 72 6.17 6.66 11.99
N SER A 73 6.12 7.24 10.78
CA SER A 73 4.89 7.77 10.19
C SER A 73 4.51 7.14 8.84
N PHE A 74 5.36 7.22 7.83
CA PHE A 74 5.03 6.78 6.48
C PHE A 74 6.28 6.60 5.62
N MET A 75 6.49 5.39 5.08
CA MET A 75 7.65 5.06 4.24
C MET A 75 7.33 5.02 2.74
N GLY A 76 6.20 5.57 2.30
CA GLY A 76 5.80 5.52 0.88
C GLY A 76 5.15 4.21 0.45
N ALA A 77 4.90 3.29 1.38
CA ALA A 77 4.27 2.00 1.13
C ALA A 77 3.31 1.61 2.27
N ILE A 78 2.29 0.83 1.91
CA ILE A 78 1.26 0.27 2.81
C ILE A 78 0.96 -1.17 2.40
N ASP A 79 0.30 -1.95 3.25
CA ASP A 79 -0.25 -3.24 2.88
C ASP A 79 -1.63 -3.10 2.18
N GLU A 80 -2.17 -4.24 1.75
CA GLU A 80 -3.44 -4.30 1.03
C GLU A 80 -4.64 -3.94 1.91
N ASP A 81 -4.64 -4.39 3.16
CA ASP A 81 -5.71 -4.11 4.12
C ASP A 81 -5.80 -2.60 4.44
N THR A 82 -4.66 -1.93 4.62
CA THR A 82 -4.62 -0.46 4.82
C THR A 82 -5.11 0.29 3.58
N LEU A 83 -4.75 -0.17 2.37
CA LEU A 83 -5.25 0.42 1.13
C LEU A 83 -6.77 0.25 1.03
N GLU A 84 -7.29 -0.94 1.32
CA GLU A 84 -8.72 -1.23 1.29
C GLU A 84 -9.47 -0.34 2.28
N GLN A 85 -9.00 -0.25 3.52
CA GLN A 85 -9.62 0.58 4.56
C GLN A 85 -9.68 2.07 4.15
N ALA A 86 -8.57 2.60 3.64
CA ALA A 86 -8.50 3.97 3.16
C ALA A 86 -9.45 4.22 1.96
N SER A 87 -9.50 3.27 1.03
CA SER A 87 -10.34 3.35 -0.17
C SER A 87 -11.82 3.29 0.18
N TRP A 88 -12.23 2.41 1.09
CA TRP A 88 -13.60 2.34 1.60
C TRP A 88 -14.02 3.61 2.32
N SER A 89 -13.17 4.15 3.20
CA SER A 89 -13.44 5.42 3.90
C SER A 89 -13.68 6.56 2.90
N PHE A 90 -12.79 6.69 1.92
CA PHE A 90 -12.91 7.69 0.86
C PHE A 90 -14.20 7.53 0.05
N LEU A 91 -14.49 6.31 -0.42
CA LEU A 91 -15.65 6.02 -1.25
C LEU A 91 -16.97 6.27 -0.51
N LYS A 92 -17.02 5.96 0.79
CA LYS A 92 -18.19 6.23 1.64
C LYS A 92 -18.47 7.72 1.74
N ASP A 93 -17.44 8.53 1.97
CA ASP A 93 -17.60 9.98 2.10
C ASP A 93 -17.87 10.67 0.76
N LEU A 94 -17.25 10.20 -0.32
CA LEU A 94 -17.59 10.64 -1.69
C LEU A 94 -19.05 10.33 -2.01
N LYS A 95 -19.50 9.11 -1.69
CA LYS A 95 -20.89 8.69 -1.89
C LYS A 95 -21.86 9.55 -1.09
N ARG A 96 -21.53 9.91 0.16
CA ARG A 96 -22.35 10.82 0.98
C ARG A 96 -22.57 12.18 0.29
N ILE A 97 -21.53 12.73 -0.35
CA ILE A 97 -21.63 14.00 -1.09
C ILE A 97 -22.48 13.83 -2.34
N THR A 98 -22.30 12.74 -3.09
CA THR A 98 -23.11 12.53 -4.30
C THR A 98 -24.57 12.20 -3.98
N ASP A 99 -24.83 11.51 -2.87
CA ASP A 99 -26.19 11.17 -2.43
C ASP A 99 -26.95 12.38 -1.86
N SER A 100 -26.25 13.45 -1.46
CA SER A 100 -26.89 14.68 -0.96
C SER A 100 -27.41 15.61 -2.06
N ASP A 101 -27.15 15.30 -3.34
CA ASP A 101 -27.54 16.10 -4.51
C ASP A 101 -27.06 17.57 -4.42
N VAL A 102 -25.97 17.82 -3.67
CA VAL A 102 -25.41 19.16 -3.50
C VAL A 102 -24.80 19.69 -4.80
N LYS A 103 -25.01 20.98 -5.10
CA LYS A 103 -24.69 21.61 -6.40
C LYS A 103 -23.85 22.88 -6.27
N GLY A 104 -23.25 23.28 -7.38
CA GLY A 104 -22.59 24.56 -7.54
C GLY A 104 -21.41 24.75 -6.59
N GLU A 105 -21.30 25.95 -6.01
CA GLU A 105 -20.18 26.30 -5.13
C GLU A 105 -20.13 25.46 -3.85
N LEU A 106 -21.29 25.07 -3.30
CA LEU A 106 -21.35 24.26 -2.08
C LEU A 106 -20.77 22.87 -2.32
N PHE A 107 -21.11 22.24 -3.45
CA PHE A 107 -20.52 20.96 -3.87
C PHE A 107 -18.98 21.04 -3.94
N VAL A 108 -18.45 22.11 -4.54
CA VAL A 108 -17.00 22.30 -4.64
C VAL A 108 -16.38 22.39 -3.25
N LYS A 109 -16.96 23.17 -2.33
CA LYS A 109 -16.45 23.34 -0.97
C LYS A 109 -16.49 22.03 -0.19
N GLU A 110 -17.62 21.33 -0.21
CA GLU A 110 -17.79 20.06 0.51
C GLU A 110 -16.85 18.98 -0.01
N LEU A 111 -16.65 18.88 -1.34
CA LEU A 111 -15.73 17.90 -1.90
C LEU A 111 -14.29 18.16 -1.48
N PHE A 112 -13.79 19.39 -1.63
CA PHE A 112 -12.40 19.69 -1.24
C PHE A 112 -12.18 19.60 0.27
N TRP A 113 -13.19 19.93 1.08
CA TRP A 113 -13.15 19.69 2.52
C TRP A 113 -13.05 18.20 2.85
N MET A 114 -13.86 17.36 2.18
CA MET A 114 -13.80 15.91 2.33
C MET A 114 -12.44 15.35 1.91
N LEU A 115 -11.88 15.80 0.78
CA LEU A 115 -10.55 15.37 0.33
C LEU A 115 -9.47 15.68 1.36
N HIS A 116 -9.53 16.86 1.99
CA HIS A 116 -8.60 17.23 3.06
C HIS A 116 -8.74 16.29 4.27
N LEU A 117 -9.97 16.07 4.76
CA LEU A 117 -10.23 15.18 5.90
C LEU A 117 -9.85 13.72 5.61
N GLN A 118 -10.08 13.25 4.39
CA GLN A 118 -9.70 11.89 3.99
C GLN A 118 -8.19 11.75 3.85
N LYS A 119 -7.45 12.81 3.49
CA LYS A 119 -5.97 12.80 3.53
C LYS A 119 -5.46 12.65 4.97
N ASP A 120 -6.04 13.37 5.92
CA ASP A 120 -5.69 13.25 7.34
C ASP A 120 -6.04 11.86 7.89
N THR A 121 -7.20 11.32 7.48
CA THR A 121 -7.62 9.96 7.83
C THR A 121 -6.65 8.91 7.28
N PHE A 122 -6.26 9.05 6.01
CA PHE A 122 -5.25 8.19 5.39
C PHE A 122 -3.91 8.27 6.11
N ALA A 123 -3.47 9.47 6.51
CA ALA A 123 -2.24 9.65 7.28
C ALA A 123 -2.27 8.87 8.61
N ASN A 124 -3.41 8.85 9.30
CA ASN A 124 -3.57 8.06 10.52
C ASN A 124 -3.48 6.55 10.26
N TYR A 125 -4.11 6.05 9.19
CA TYR A 125 -3.99 4.65 8.80
C TYR A 125 -2.55 4.27 8.45
N ALA A 126 -1.84 5.14 7.71
CA ALA A 126 -0.43 4.94 7.39
C ALA A 126 0.45 4.89 8.65
N ILE A 127 0.23 5.79 9.62
CA ILE A 127 0.94 5.79 10.91
C ILE A 127 0.67 4.50 11.68
N GLN A 128 -0.59 4.06 11.74
CA GLN A 128 -0.96 2.82 12.44
C GLN A 128 -0.29 1.61 11.78
N PHE A 129 -0.36 1.52 10.45
CA PHE A 129 0.35 0.50 9.67
C PHE A 129 1.84 0.47 10.00
N GLN A 130 2.53 1.61 9.97
CA GLN A 130 3.97 1.67 10.28
C GLN A 130 4.30 1.21 11.70
N LYS A 131 3.45 1.50 12.67
CA LYS A 131 3.69 1.15 14.08
C LYS A 131 3.35 -0.29 14.43
N GLU A 132 2.30 -0.84 13.83
CA GLU A 132 1.69 -2.09 14.29
C GLU A 132 1.90 -3.24 13.31
N VAL A 133 2.02 -2.95 12.01
CA VAL A 133 1.91 -3.96 10.94
C VAL A 133 3.14 -4.01 10.05
N TYR A 134 3.88 -2.91 9.89
CA TYR A 134 5.09 -2.88 9.08
C TYR A 134 6.25 -3.56 9.82
N CYS A 135 6.79 -4.63 9.23
CA CYS A 135 7.92 -5.38 9.77
C CYS A 135 7.84 -5.69 11.28
N PRO A 136 6.79 -6.40 11.74
CA PRO A 136 6.55 -6.67 13.16
C PRO A 136 7.57 -7.66 13.76
N ASN A 137 8.36 -8.32 12.92
CA ASN A 137 9.35 -9.28 13.36
C ASN A 137 10.48 -8.57 14.15
N LYS A 138 10.77 -9.10 15.34
CA LYS A 138 11.88 -8.61 16.19
C LYS A 138 13.21 -9.28 15.85
N CYS A 139 13.16 -10.43 15.18
CA CYS A 139 14.27 -11.25 14.74
C CYS A 139 13.89 -11.94 13.41
N GLY A 140 14.82 -12.68 12.82
CA GLY A 140 14.64 -13.38 11.56
C GLY A 140 14.46 -12.45 10.36
N THR A 141 13.93 -13.03 9.27
CA THR A 141 13.52 -12.29 8.08
C THR A 141 12.06 -12.61 7.79
N MET A 142 11.21 -11.58 7.83
CA MET A 142 9.83 -11.67 7.37
C MET A 142 9.73 -11.15 5.94
N LEU A 143 8.96 -11.83 5.09
CA LEU A 143 8.62 -11.37 3.75
C LEU A 143 7.20 -10.83 3.76
N GLN A 144 7.03 -9.53 3.52
CA GLN A 144 5.74 -8.84 3.56
C GLN A 144 5.43 -8.24 2.18
N VAL A 145 4.23 -8.46 1.66
CA VAL A 145 3.80 -7.82 0.39
C VAL A 145 3.33 -6.41 0.70
N LEU A 146 3.93 -5.44 0.04
CA LEU A 146 3.61 -4.02 0.18
C LEU A 146 3.25 -3.41 -1.17
N ILE A 147 2.41 -2.39 -1.12
CA ILE A 147 2.02 -1.56 -2.25
C ILE A 147 2.79 -0.25 -2.16
N TRP A 148 3.67 0.00 -3.13
CA TRP A 148 4.41 1.24 -3.23
C TRP A 148 3.53 2.32 -3.85
N CYS A 149 3.28 3.38 -3.08
CA CYS A 149 2.32 4.42 -3.46
C CYS A 149 2.75 5.30 -4.64
N ASN A 150 4.02 5.26 -5.02
CA ASN A 150 4.50 6.06 -6.15
C ASN A 150 4.16 5.40 -7.49
N GLU A 151 4.17 4.06 -7.55
CA GLU A 151 4.00 3.30 -8.80
C GLU A 151 2.75 2.39 -8.80
N CYS A 152 2.06 2.25 -7.65
CA CYS A 152 1.00 1.25 -7.44
C CYS A 152 1.47 -0.19 -7.67
N GLU A 153 2.74 -0.47 -7.38
CA GLU A 153 3.34 -1.78 -7.54
C GLU A 153 3.27 -2.59 -6.25
N LYS A 154 2.78 -3.82 -6.36
CA LYS A 154 2.88 -4.82 -5.31
C LYS A 154 4.26 -5.46 -5.37
N GLN A 155 5.03 -5.34 -4.30
CA GLN A 155 6.36 -5.93 -4.19
C GLN A 155 6.52 -6.67 -2.86
N VAL A 156 7.34 -7.71 -2.87
CA VAL A 156 7.72 -8.42 -1.65
C VAL A 156 8.87 -7.67 -0.98
N HIS A 157 8.59 -7.09 0.18
CA HIS A 157 9.56 -6.44 1.05
C HIS A 157 10.14 -7.43 2.06
N ALA A 158 11.46 -7.38 2.24
CA ALA A 158 12.17 -8.26 3.18
C ALA A 158 12.54 -7.49 4.46
N CYS A 159 11.79 -7.75 5.53
CA CYS A 159 11.99 -7.22 6.88
C CYS A 159 13.13 -7.98 7.58
N ARG A 160 14.37 -7.55 7.35
CA ARG A 160 15.57 -8.20 7.91
C ARG A 160 15.91 -7.68 9.29
N LYS A 161 16.08 -8.60 10.25
CA LYS A 161 16.56 -8.34 11.62
C LYS A 161 17.70 -9.32 11.96
N SER A 162 18.08 -9.42 13.24
CA SER A 162 19.02 -10.45 13.70
C SER A 162 18.53 -11.84 13.28
N TYR A 163 19.40 -12.64 12.67
CA TYR A 163 19.07 -14.02 12.29
C TYR A 163 18.70 -14.87 13.51
N ASP A 164 19.44 -14.70 14.60
CA ASP A 164 19.19 -15.38 15.86
C ASP A 164 18.00 -14.74 16.58
N CYS A 165 16.99 -15.57 16.87
CA CYS A 165 15.77 -15.21 17.60
C CYS A 165 15.87 -15.45 19.11
N GLY A 166 17.01 -15.96 19.59
CA GLY A 166 17.28 -16.23 20.99
C GLY A 166 17.24 -17.72 21.33
N GLU A 167 17.63 -18.01 22.57
CA GLU A 167 17.70 -19.36 23.12
C GLU A 167 16.52 -19.62 24.08
N HIS A 168 15.91 -20.80 23.98
CA HIS A 168 14.82 -21.23 24.83
C HIS A 168 15.25 -22.41 25.71
N SER A 169 15.26 -22.21 27.02
CA SER A 169 15.50 -23.30 27.98
C SER A 169 14.21 -24.07 28.26
N VAL A 170 14.15 -25.32 27.78
CA VAL A 170 13.00 -26.22 28.01
C VAL A 170 13.37 -27.26 29.06
N LYS A 171 12.58 -27.33 30.14
CA LYS A 171 12.72 -28.35 31.19
C LYS A 171 11.54 -29.32 31.07
N VAL A 172 11.82 -30.60 30.99
CA VAL A 172 10.82 -31.67 30.83
C VAL A 172 11.11 -32.77 31.83
N HIS A 173 10.08 -33.31 32.48
CA HIS A 173 10.26 -34.43 33.40
C HIS A 173 10.40 -35.75 32.65
N GLU A 174 11.02 -36.73 33.31
CA GLU A 174 11.13 -38.07 32.74
C GLU A 174 9.73 -38.66 32.51
N MET A 175 9.56 -39.31 31.35
CA MET A 175 8.29 -39.85 30.85
C MET A 175 7.25 -38.81 30.37
N GLU A 176 7.60 -37.53 30.25
CA GLU A 176 6.77 -36.51 29.60
C GLU A 176 7.19 -36.24 28.14
N ASP A 177 6.27 -35.68 27.35
CA ASP A 177 6.53 -35.30 25.97
C ASP A 177 7.33 -33.99 25.89
N ILE A 178 8.39 -33.99 25.06
CA ILE A 178 9.16 -32.80 24.76
C ILE A 178 8.53 -32.09 23.56
N ILE A 179 8.09 -30.85 23.75
CA ILE A 179 7.57 -29.98 22.69
C ILE A 179 8.55 -28.82 22.47
N LEU A 180 9.03 -28.69 21.23
CA LEU A 180 9.85 -27.56 20.81
C LEU A 180 9.03 -26.72 19.83
N ASP A 181 8.70 -25.49 20.22
CA ASP A 181 7.90 -24.58 19.41
C ASP A 181 8.81 -23.55 18.72
N CYS A 182 8.79 -23.55 17.39
CA CYS A 182 9.52 -22.60 16.54
C CYS A 182 8.56 -21.57 15.89
N HIS A 183 7.26 -21.63 16.20
CA HIS A 183 6.29 -20.70 15.64
C HIS A 183 6.39 -19.32 16.32
N LEU A 184 6.65 -18.29 15.52
CA LEU A 184 6.59 -16.90 15.97
C LEU A 184 5.32 -16.22 15.44
N ASN A 185 4.83 -15.24 16.18
CA ASN A 185 3.56 -14.55 15.88
C ASN A 185 3.50 -13.96 14.46
N TRP A 186 4.63 -13.65 13.82
CA TRP A 186 4.66 -13.07 12.47
C TRP A 186 4.81 -14.12 11.36
N HIS A 187 5.02 -15.40 11.68
CA HIS A 187 5.21 -16.46 10.68
C HIS A 187 3.97 -16.62 9.80
N HIS A 188 2.78 -16.72 10.38
CA HIS A 188 1.55 -16.88 9.61
C HIS A 188 1.28 -15.73 8.60
N ALA A 189 1.83 -14.53 8.86
CA ALA A 189 1.70 -13.37 7.99
C ALA A 189 2.84 -13.26 6.96
N SER A 190 3.94 -13.99 7.14
CA SER A 190 5.09 -13.96 6.23
C SER A 190 4.79 -14.76 4.96
N GLN A 191 5.20 -14.21 3.82
CA GLN A 191 5.10 -14.87 2.53
C GLN A 191 6.24 -15.86 2.31
N GLY A 192 6.00 -16.87 1.48
CA GLY A 192 7.04 -17.78 1.00
C GLY A 192 7.70 -18.63 2.08
N LEU A 193 7.01 -18.91 3.18
CA LEU A 193 7.51 -19.83 4.20
C LEU A 193 7.63 -21.26 3.64
N ALA A 194 8.70 -21.93 4.06
CA ALA A 194 8.93 -23.35 3.87
C ALA A 194 8.66 -24.12 5.18
N ASP A 195 9.03 -25.40 5.22
CA ASP A 195 8.83 -26.25 6.40
C ASP A 195 9.82 -25.93 7.53
N TYR A 196 9.35 -26.06 8.78
CA TYR A 196 10.23 -26.03 9.94
C TYR A 196 11.11 -27.28 9.98
N SER A 197 12.42 -27.09 10.15
CA SER A 197 13.38 -28.18 10.28
C SER A 197 14.07 -28.13 11.64
N PHE A 198 13.95 -29.20 12.43
CA PHE A 198 14.57 -29.31 13.75
C PHE A 198 15.84 -30.17 13.68
N TYR A 199 16.92 -29.68 14.27
CA TYR A 199 18.22 -30.35 14.29
C TYR A 199 18.65 -30.63 15.72
N ARG A 200 19.19 -31.83 15.97
CA ARG A 200 19.87 -32.16 17.23
C ARG A 200 21.35 -31.83 17.10
N VAL A 201 21.81 -30.86 17.87
CA VAL A 201 23.23 -30.47 17.91
C VAL A 201 23.93 -31.23 19.04
N GLY A 202 24.96 -32.01 18.69
CA GLY A 202 25.80 -32.73 19.64
C GLY A 202 27.14 -32.03 19.89
N SER A 203 27.87 -32.46 20.93
CA SER A 203 29.16 -31.85 21.33
C SER A 203 30.33 -32.10 20.38
N CYS A 204 30.15 -32.93 19.34
CA CYS A 204 31.15 -33.14 18.31
C CYS A 204 30.83 -32.21 17.14
N ASN A 205 31.68 -31.20 16.92
CA ASN A 205 31.62 -30.38 15.70
C ASN A 205 31.63 -31.32 14.50
N SER A 206 30.52 -31.41 13.78
CA SER A 206 30.45 -31.94 12.42
C SER A 206 31.15 -30.96 11.47
N SER A 207 32.46 -30.86 11.62
CA SER A 207 33.43 -30.33 10.67
C SER A 207 34.30 -31.52 10.28
N LYS A 208 34.47 -31.97 9.04
CA LYS A 208 34.34 -31.50 7.65
C LYS A 208 34.84 -32.70 6.80
N PRO A 209 34.91 -32.67 5.46
CA PRO A 209 34.36 -31.76 4.46
C PRO A 209 33.25 -32.38 3.59
#